data_AF-A0A954LYE0-F1
#
_entry.id   AF-A0A954LYE0-F1
#
_cell.length_a   1.000
_cell.length_b   1.000
_cell.length_c   1.000
_cell.angle_alpha   90.00
_cell.angle_beta   90.00
_cell.angle_gamma   90.00
#
_symmetry.space_group_name_H-M   'P 1'
#
loop_
_entity.id
_entity.type
_entity.pdbx_description
1 polymer ?
#
loop_
_entity_poly.entity_id
_entity_poly.type
_entity_poly.pdbx_seq_one_letter_code
_entity_poly.pdbx_strand_id
1 'polypeptide(L)'
;MNGTTNPLFLPMFDIEQQRPVRGSVNSSSTNIVQQGLMDVLIHLFALLIAVWKERRQRDVSETDELDSTQLARACHQKLVGIPELSEPTTDISELRERFHALQQLRAKKPSRLLREVEAAARDAIQSVVERVRAAIDSAVGTGPHRTQAIVDQVRAGLQAVHLPEPDPEPLTRFGRVIRGLVEIGRHRSALPAKTIEYVEQQLSQRALPLYDKALLALAEELIVVDMRRELADLDVFLDELSGRGHDFTRNLNAAETALEELRSETIRASRQSRASVLLEIAGATESEILAGLLARQKCQDQRELAGILLEKWEADLREQAAGWLPPTAPLGTLLTHVPPATIADSFQSIVEGSLGEGHTLYEMIERAGILRTARDLYERAEQLCHLRSRDIEPFNITPCDLTIVRLPQPVGRRDAQIRDELAKAFTDLCEY
;
A
#
# COMPACT_ATOMS: atom_id res chain seq x y z
N MET A 1 -17.90 -15.83 10.57
CA MET A 1 -19.16 -16.34 11.15
C MET A 1 -20.25 -15.39 10.71
N ASN A 2 -20.98 -15.73 9.66
CA ASN A 2 -22.03 -14.89 9.10
C ASN A 2 -23.25 -15.01 10.01
N GLY A 3 -23.34 -14.13 11.01
CA GLY A 3 -24.55 -13.94 11.78
C GLY A 3 -25.58 -13.29 10.86
N THR A 4 -26.45 -14.10 10.26
CA THR A 4 -27.69 -13.63 9.68
C THR A 4 -28.50 -12.98 10.81
N THR A 5 -28.35 -11.67 10.98
CA THR A 5 -29.17 -10.85 11.86
C THR A 5 -30.57 -10.79 11.26
N ASN A 6 -31.37 -11.81 11.57
CA ASN A 6 -32.76 -11.84 11.17
C ASN A 6 -33.44 -10.53 11.62
N PRO A 7 -34.27 -9.91 10.77
CA PRO A 7 -35.12 -8.81 11.22
C PRO A 7 -35.91 -9.26 12.45
N LEU A 8 -35.92 -8.43 13.49
CA LEU A 8 -36.64 -8.71 14.72
C LEU A 8 -38.12 -8.46 14.42
N PHE A 9 -38.92 -9.51 14.49
CA PHE A 9 -40.36 -9.45 14.35
C PHE A 9 -40.95 -9.52 15.75
N LEU A 10 -41.62 -8.45 16.19
CA LEU A 10 -42.33 -8.45 17.46
C LEU A 10 -43.80 -8.81 17.18
N PRO A 11 -44.27 -9.99 17.63
CA PRO A 11 -45.69 -10.30 17.58
C PRO A 11 -46.43 -9.49 18.66
N MET A 12 -47.56 -8.88 18.29
CA MET A 12 -48.56 -8.43 19.26
C MET A 12 -49.57 -9.56 19.49
N PHE A 13 -49.91 -9.85 20.75
CA PHE A 13 -50.69 -11.04 21.11
C PHE A 13 -52.21 -10.79 21.11
N ASP A 14 -52.90 -11.61 20.32
CA ASP A 14 -54.28 -12.13 20.56
C ASP A 14 -54.49 -13.44 19.75
N ILE A 15 -53.43 -14.26 19.70
CA ILE A 15 -53.23 -15.32 18.68
C ILE A 15 -53.98 -16.63 19.00
N GLU A 16 -54.36 -16.87 20.25
CA GLU A 16 -54.84 -18.20 20.65
C GLU A 16 -56.26 -18.56 20.15
N GLN A 17 -57.03 -17.60 19.64
CA GLN A 17 -58.40 -17.87 19.18
C GLN A 17 -58.58 -18.00 17.66
N GLN A 18 -57.54 -17.86 16.84
CA GLN A 18 -57.72 -17.79 15.38
C GLN A 18 -56.85 -18.80 14.62
N ARG A 19 -57.49 -19.89 14.19
CA ARG A 19 -56.92 -20.86 13.24
C ARG A 19 -56.58 -20.14 11.91
N PRO A 20 -55.47 -20.49 11.25
CA PRO A 20 -55.02 -19.76 10.06
C PRO A 20 -55.88 -20.16 8.85
N VAL A 21 -56.79 -19.28 8.43
CA VAL A 21 -57.32 -19.26 7.07
C VAL A 21 -56.54 -18.18 6.32
N ARG A 22 -55.95 -18.55 5.18
CA ARG A 22 -55.14 -17.69 4.32
C ARG A 22 -55.84 -16.34 4.06
N GLY A 23 -55.41 -15.30 4.77
CA GLY A 23 -55.81 -13.92 4.58
C GLY A 23 -54.56 -13.03 4.57
N SER A 24 -54.51 -12.05 3.68
CA SER A 24 -53.39 -11.11 3.58
C SER A 24 -53.23 -10.33 4.89
N VAL A 25 -52.09 -10.52 5.54
CA VAL A 25 -51.68 -9.75 6.71
C VAL A 25 -51.30 -8.35 6.25
N ASN A 26 -52.10 -7.35 6.60
CA ASN A 26 -51.75 -5.94 6.41
C ASN A 26 -50.71 -5.57 7.49
N SER A 27 -49.44 -5.75 7.16
CA SER A 27 -48.35 -5.22 7.98
C SER A 27 -48.14 -3.74 7.64
N SER A 28 -48.13 -2.88 8.64
CA SER A 28 -47.56 -1.54 8.53
C SER A 28 -46.07 -1.67 8.83
N SER A 29 -45.22 -1.21 7.90
CA SER A 29 -43.77 -1.22 8.12
C SER A 29 -43.24 0.19 8.02
N THR A 30 -42.45 0.61 9.01
CA THR A 30 -41.76 1.90 8.97
C THR A 30 -40.37 1.64 8.43
N ASN A 31 -40.05 2.26 7.29
CA ASN A 31 -38.77 2.06 6.63
C ASN A 31 -38.04 3.38 6.56
N ILE A 32 -36.80 3.41 7.06
CA ILE A 32 -35.97 4.61 7.02
C ILE A 32 -34.97 4.46 5.90
N VAL A 33 -34.99 5.42 4.99
CA VAL A 33 -34.13 5.42 3.83
C VAL A 33 -32.72 5.82 4.26
N GLN A 34 -31.86 4.84 4.56
CA GLN A 34 -30.44 5.05 4.87
C GLN A 34 -29.55 5.27 3.63
N GLN A 35 -30.15 5.56 2.47
CA GLN A 35 -29.40 5.76 1.22
C GLN A 35 -28.36 6.88 1.34
N GLY A 36 -28.69 7.98 2.04
CA GLY A 36 -27.77 9.10 2.19
C GLY A 36 -26.44 8.73 2.87
N LEU A 37 -26.46 7.86 3.89
CA LEU A 37 -25.22 7.45 4.55
C LEU A 37 -24.35 6.60 3.62
N MET A 38 -24.97 5.66 2.88
CA MET A 38 -24.27 4.81 1.93
C MET A 38 -23.70 5.61 0.75
N ASP A 39 -24.43 6.62 0.29
CA ASP A 39 -23.97 7.54 -0.76
C ASP A 39 -22.75 8.35 -0.26
N VAL A 40 -22.78 8.84 1.00
CA VAL A 40 -21.64 9.52 1.62
C VAL A 40 -20.42 8.62 1.77
N LEU A 41 -20.60 7.36 2.15
CA LEU A 41 -19.49 6.41 2.26
C LEU A 41 -18.76 6.26 0.93
N ILE A 42 -19.49 6.02 -0.17
CA ILE A 42 -18.88 5.87 -1.50
C ILE A 42 -18.21 7.18 -1.94
N HIS A 43 -18.88 8.32 -1.76
CA HIS A 43 -18.34 9.64 -2.11
C HIS A 43 -17.05 9.97 -1.36
N LEU A 44 -17.04 9.76 -0.03
CA LEU A 44 -15.85 10.00 0.80
C LEU A 44 -14.73 9.01 0.52
N PHE A 45 -15.04 7.75 0.21
CA PHE A 45 -14.04 6.75 -0.16
C PHE A 45 -13.30 7.16 -1.44
N ALA A 46 -14.05 7.58 -2.47
CA ALA A 46 -13.47 8.07 -3.72
C ALA A 46 -12.63 9.35 -3.50
N LEU A 47 -13.12 10.28 -2.69
CA LEU A 47 -12.42 11.52 -2.36
C LEU A 47 -11.14 11.27 -1.57
N LEU A 48 -11.17 10.35 -0.61
CA LEU A 48 -10.01 9.94 0.18
C LEU A 48 -8.93 9.33 -0.70
N ILE A 49 -9.30 8.45 -1.63
CA ILE A 49 -8.36 7.89 -2.62
C ILE A 49 -7.73 9.00 -3.47
N ALA A 50 -8.51 10.01 -3.88
CA ALA A 50 -7.99 11.15 -4.64
C ALA A 50 -6.99 11.97 -3.81
N VAL A 51 -7.33 12.32 -2.57
CA VAL A 51 -6.43 13.05 -1.66
C VAL A 51 -5.15 12.25 -1.36
N TRP A 52 -5.26 10.94 -1.20
CA TRP A 52 -4.09 10.10 -1.00
C TRP A 52 -3.17 10.06 -2.23
N LYS A 53 -3.74 10.03 -3.44
CA LYS A 53 -2.96 10.14 -4.69
C LYS A 53 -2.23 11.48 -4.83
N GLU A 54 -2.75 12.55 -4.24
CA GLU A 54 -2.16 13.89 -4.24
C GLU A 54 -1.06 14.11 -3.19
N ARG A 55 -0.96 13.27 -2.14
CA ARG A 55 0.08 13.40 -1.11
C ARG A 55 1.48 13.28 -1.74
N ARG A 56 2.37 14.21 -1.36
CA ARG A 56 3.73 14.40 -1.91
C ARG A 56 4.53 13.09 -1.89
N GLN A 57 4.86 12.59 -3.07
CA GLN A 57 5.61 11.35 -3.27
C GLN A 57 7.11 11.64 -3.39
N ARG A 58 7.94 10.68 -3.01
CA ARG A 58 9.39 10.74 -3.27
C ARG A 58 9.63 10.34 -4.72
N ASP A 59 10.29 11.20 -5.47
CA ASP A 59 10.86 10.82 -6.76
C ASP A 59 12.04 9.86 -6.51
N VAL A 60 12.17 8.85 -7.36
CA VAL A 60 13.33 7.94 -7.33
C VAL A 60 14.42 8.63 -8.14
N SER A 61 15.35 9.31 -7.47
CA SER A 61 16.53 9.91 -8.10
C SER A 61 17.78 9.05 -7.94
N GLU A 62 17.72 8.00 -7.13
CA GLU A 62 18.86 7.14 -6.80
C GLU A 62 19.28 6.22 -7.96
N THR A 63 18.52 6.14 -9.05
CA THR A 63 18.92 5.37 -10.25
C THR A 63 20.19 5.93 -10.91
N ASP A 64 20.49 7.21 -10.73
CA ASP A 64 21.70 7.84 -11.23
C ASP A 64 22.96 7.29 -10.54
N GLU A 65 22.82 6.69 -9.36
CA GLU A 65 23.94 6.04 -8.64
C GLU A 65 24.40 4.74 -9.31
N LEU A 66 23.61 4.18 -10.25
CA LEU A 66 23.98 3.01 -11.04
C LEU A 66 24.88 3.36 -12.24
N ASP A 67 25.41 4.59 -12.31
CA ASP A 67 26.44 4.95 -13.29
C ASP A 67 27.68 4.06 -13.12
N SER A 68 27.97 3.29 -14.17
CA SER A 68 29.08 2.34 -14.21
C SER A 68 30.44 3.01 -13.99
N THR A 69 30.58 4.29 -14.35
CA THR A 69 31.81 5.06 -14.11
C THR A 69 32.02 5.33 -12.63
N GLN A 70 30.94 5.64 -11.89
CA GLN A 70 31.00 5.87 -10.45
C GLN A 70 31.26 4.57 -9.70
N LEU A 71 30.61 3.48 -10.11
CA LEU A 71 30.83 2.14 -9.56
C LEU A 71 32.27 1.66 -9.81
N ALA A 72 32.83 1.88 -11.00
CA ALA A 72 34.22 1.54 -11.31
C ALA A 72 35.19 2.30 -10.40
N ARG A 73 34.93 3.60 -10.13
CA ARG A 73 35.73 4.40 -9.20
C ARG A 73 35.61 3.94 -7.76
N ALA A 74 34.41 3.61 -7.29
CA ALA A 74 34.19 3.07 -5.95
C ALA A 74 34.87 1.71 -5.77
N CYS A 75 34.77 0.84 -6.77
CA CYS A 75 35.49 -0.44 -6.82
C CYS A 75 37.00 -0.20 -6.79
N HIS A 76 37.52 0.68 -7.65
CA HIS A 76 38.94 1.07 -7.67
C HIS A 76 39.45 1.53 -6.30
N GLN A 77 38.70 2.39 -5.59
CA GLN A 77 39.06 2.82 -4.24
C GLN A 77 39.15 1.65 -3.25
N LYS A 78 38.25 0.67 -3.34
CA LYS A 78 38.34 -0.55 -2.51
C LYS A 78 39.52 -1.43 -2.90
N LEU A 79 39.84 -1.55 -4.20
CA LEU A 79 40.98 -2.33 -4.69
C LEU A 79 42.32 -1.75 -4.25
N VAL A 80 42.48 -0.42 -4.24
CA VAL A 80 43.68 0.26 -3.73
C VAL A 80 43.91 -0.03 -2.24
N GLY A 81 42.86 -0.33 -1.48
CA GLY A 81 42.95 -0.74 -0.09
C GLY A 81 43.55 -2.13 0.13
N ILE A 82 43.70 -2.95 -0.92
CA ILE A 82 44.32 -4.28 -0.84
C ILE A 82 45.85 -4.11 -0.90
N PRO A 83 46.62 -4.62 0.08
CA PRO A 83 48.08 -4.40 0.15
C PRO A 83 48.84 -4.83 -1.10
N GLU A 84 48.37 -5.86 -1.80
CA GLU A 84 48.93 -6.39 -3.03
C GLU A 84 48.62 -5.52 -4.26
N LEU A 85 47.68 -4.58 -4.15
CA LEU A 85 47.21 -3.66 -5.20
C LEU A 85 47.29 -2.19 -4.79
N SER A 86 47.91 -1.88 -3.65
CA SER A 86 48.15 -0.50 -3.23
C SER A 86 49.03 0.24 -4.23
N GLU A 87 48.95 1.57 -4.23
CA GLU A 87 49.77 2.42 -5.08
C GLU A 87 51.26 2.07 -4.92
N PRO A 88 51.96 1.66 -6.00
CA PRO A 88 53.36 1.29 -5.92
C PRO A 88 54.24 2.53 -5.77
N THR A 89 55.41 2.36 -5.14
CA THR A 89 56.47 3.37 -5.18
C THR A 89 57.22 3.33 -6.52
N THR A 90 58.23 4.20 -6.68
CA THR A 90 59.11 4.18 -7.85
C THR A 90 60.09 2.98 -7.87
N ASP A 91 60.04 2.09 -6.87
CA ASP A 91 60.86 0.88 -6.83
C ASP A 91 60.47 -0.10 -7.96
N ILE A 92 61.48 -0.56 -8.69
CA ILE A 92 61.34 -1.46 -9.83
C ILE A 92 60.85 -2.84 -9.36
N SER A 93 61.24 -3.30 -8.16
CA SER A 93 60.78 -4.59 -7.64
C SER A 93 59.28 -4.57 -7.37
N GLU A 94 58.82 -3.53 -6.66
CA GLU A 94 57.40 -3.33 -6.36
C GLU A 94 56.55 -3.19 -7.63
N LEU A 95 56.99 -2.39 -8.61
CA LEU A 95 56.31 -2.23 -9.90
C LEU A 95 56.16 -3.56 -10.66
N ARG A 96 57.15 -4.46 -10.57
CA ARG A 96 57.09 -5.80 -11.17
C ARG A 96 56.13 -6.73 -10.44
N GLU A 97 56.13 -6.68 -9.11
CA GLU A 97 55.20 -7.47 -8.28
C GLU A 97 53.75 -7.07 -8.57
N ARG A 98 53.46 -5.77 -8.61
CA ARG A 98 52.15 -5.23 -9.01
C ARG A 98 51.75 -5.65 -10.42
N PHE A 99 52.67 -5.59 -11.38
CA PHE A 99 52.39 -6.07 -12.74
C PHE A 99 52.05 -7.55 -12.78
N HIS A 100 52.79 -8.39 -12.04
CA HIS A 100 52.49 -9.82 -11.95
C HIS A 100 51.15 -10.09 -11.27
N ALA A 101 50.82 -9.36 -10.20
CA ALA A 101 49.52 -9.46 -9.54
C ALA A 101 48.36 -9.15 -10.51
N LEU A 102 48.44 -8.02 -11.23
CA LEU A 102 47.43 -7.65 -12.24
C LEU A 102 47.32 -8.68 -13.37
N GLN A 103 48.44 -9.25 -13.84
CA GLN A 103 48.41 -10.33 -14.83
C GLN A 103 47.73 -11.60 -14.31
N GLN A 104 48.00 -11.98 -13.05
CA GLN A 104 47.39 -13.16 -12.44
C GLN A 104 45.88 -12.99 -12.26
N LEU A 105 45.46 -11.80 -11.81
CA LEU A 105 44.05 -11.43 -11.65
C LEU A 105 43.31 -11.47 -12.98
N ARG A 106 43.88 -10.87 -14.02
CA ARG A 106 43.26 -10.86 -15.36
C ARG A 106 43.24 -12.24 -16.02
N ALA A 107 44.24 -13.07 -15.75
CA ALA A 107 44.25 -14.48 -16.16
C ALA A 107 43.25 -15.35 -15.37
N LYS A 108 42.52 -14.78 -14.42
CA LYS A 108 41.54 -15.46 -13.55
C LYS A 108 42.13 -16.70 -12.87
N LYS A 109 43.41 -16.65 -12.51
CA LYS A 109 44.06 -17.77 -11.83
C LYS A 109 43.52 -17.85 -10.40
N PRO A 110 43.06 -19.01 -9.95
CA PRO A 110 42.50 -19.16 -8.61
C PRO A 110 43.60 -18.84 -7.58
N SER A 111 43.41 -17.74 -6.86
CA SER A 111 44.34 -17.23 -5.86
C SER A 111 43.55 -16.58 -4.73
N ARG A 112 44.20 -16.42 -3.57
CA ARG A 112 43.61 -15.67 -2.44
C ARG A 112 43.29 -14.22 -2.87
N LEU A 113 44.23 -13.58 -3.57
CA LEU A 113 44.08 -12.22 -4.07
C LEU A 113 42.86 -12.07 -4.99
N LEU A 114 42.64 -13.01 -5.92
CA LEU A 114 41.47 -12.98 -6.80
C LEU A 114 40.15 -13.01 -6.01
N ARG A 115 40.06 -13.84 -4.96
CA ARG A 115 38.85 -13.91 -4.12
C ARG A 115 38.60 -12.61 -3.35
N GLU A 116 39.65 -11.99 -2.82
CA GLU A 116 39.56 -10.73 -2.09
C GLU A 116 39.13 -9.59 -3.03
N VAL A 117 39.69 -9.54 -4.24
CA VAL A 117 39.34 -8.58 -5.30
C VAL A 117 37.89 -8.74 -5.77
N GLU A 118 37.45 -9.97 -6.05
CA GLU A 118 36.06 -10.27 -6.43
C GLU A 118 35.08 -9.93 -5.30
N ALA A 119 35.45 -10.20 -4.04
CA ALA A 119 34.61 -9.84 -2.90
C ALA A 119 34.48 -8.32 -2.73
N ALA A 120 35.57 -7.56 -2.89
CA ALA A 120 35.56 -6.10 -2.82
C ALA A 120 34.72 -5.47 -3.95
N ALA A 121 34.82 -6.00 -5.18
CA ALA A 121 34.02 -5.55 -6.31
C ALA A 121 32.53 -5.81 -6.09
N ARG A 122 32.17 -7.02 -5.63
CA ARG A 122 30.79 -7.39 -5.30
C ARG A 122 30.21 -6.50 -4.21
N ASP A 123 30.95 -6.28 -3.12
CA ASP A 123 30.53 -5.43 -2.02
C ASP A 123 30.31 -3.97 -2.45
N ALA A 124 31.13 -3.45 -3.38
CA ALA A 124 30.89 -2.13 -3.96
C ALA A 124 29.54 -2.04 -4.68
N ILE A 125 29.24 -3.01 -5.54
CA ILE A 125 27.99 -3.00 -6.32
C ILE A 125 26.78 -3.28 -5.43
N GLN A 126 26.86 -4.30 -4.58
CA GLN A 126 25.75 -4.71 -3.72
C GLN A 126 25.29 -3.56 -2.82
N SER A 127 26.23 -2.81 -2.23
CA SER A 127 25.89 -1.65 -1.39
C SER A 127 25.09 -0.56 -2.14
N VAL A 128 25.37 -0.33 -3.42
CA VAL A 128 24.64 0.65 -4.23
C VAL A 128 23.28 0.10 -4.64
N VAL A 129 23.23 -1.14 -5.11
CA VAL A 129 21.99 -1.81 -5.53
C VAL A 129 21.00 -1.93 -4.38
N GLU A 130 21.46 -2.24 -3.16
CA GLU A 130 20.63 -2.28 -1.95
C GLU A 130 20.02 -0.92 -1.62
N ARG A 131 20.78 0.18 -1.77
CA ARG A 131 20.24 1.54 -1.58
C ARG A 131 19.17 1.87 -2.61
N VAL A 132 19.41 1.52 -3.87
CA VAL A 132 18.42 1.70 -4.95
C VAL A 132 17.17 0.88 -4.68
N ARG A 133 17.30 -0.39 -4.28
CA ARG A 133 16.17 -1.25 -3.90
C ARG A 133 15.37 -0.63 -2.76
N ALA A 134 16.03 -0.16 -1.71
CA ALA A 134 15.37 0.47 -0.56
C ALA A 134 14.66 1.78 -0.94
N ALA A 135 15.25 2.59 -1.83
CA ALA A 135 14.63 3.81 -2.34
C ALA A 135 13.37 3.49 -3.17
N ILE A 136 13.44 2.50 -4.07
CA ILE A 136 12.29 2.07 -4.88
C ILE A 136 11.18 1.49 -3.99
N ASP A 137 11.50 0.59 -3.05
CA ASP A 137 10.50 0.02 -2.13
C ASP A 137 9.84 1.10 -1.28
N SER A 138 10.63 2.07 -0.79
CA SER A 138 10.09 3.23 -0.08
C SER A 138 9.16 4.07 -0.97
N ALA A 139 9.55 4.34 -2.23
CA ALA A 139 8.73 5.12 -3.15
C ALA A 139 7.41 4.41 -3.45
N VAL A 140 7.46 3.11 -3.79
CA VAL A 140 6.29 2.27 -4.03
C VAL A 140 5.41 2.15 -2.79
N GLY A 141 5.99 2.03 -1.60
CA GLY A 141 5.23 2.01 -0.34
C GLY A 141 4.42 3.29 -0.12
N THR A 142 4.97 4.45 -0.50
CA THR A 142 4.28 5.75 -0.37
C THR A 142 3.32 6.06 -1.53
N GLY A 143 3.54 5.51 -2.72
CA GLY A 143 2.71 5.74 -3.91
C GLY A 143 2.41 4.48 -4.76
N PRO A 144 1.74 3.45 -4.21
CA PRO A 144 1.51 2.17 -4.91
C PRO A 144 0.70 2.29 -6.21
N HIS A 145 -0.14 3.32 -6.34
CA HIS A 145 -0.90 3.55 -7.57
C HIS A 145 -0.02 3.96 -8.77
N ARG A 146 1.24 4.37 -8.54
CA ARG A 146 2.23 4.68 -9.58
C ARG A 146 3.30 3.60 -9.70
N THR A 147 3.14 2.45 -9.04
CA THR A 147 4.14 1.38 -9.07
C THR A 147 4.56 1.05 -10.49
N GLN A 148 3.60 0.95 -11.42
CA GLN A 148 3.92 0.67 -12.81
C GLN A 148 4.75 1.78 -13.46
N ALA A 149 4.39 3.05 -13.26
CA ALA A 149 5.15 4.17 -13.80
C ALA A 149 6.57 4.25 -13.23
N ILE A 150 6.73 3.98 -11.92
CA ILE A 150 8.04 3.91 -11.26
C ILE A 150 8.85 2.74 -11.82
N VAL A 151 8.25 1.55 -11.92
CA VAL A 151 8.89 0.37 -12.49
C VAL A 151 9.33 0.61 -13.93
N ASP A 152 8.46 1.20 -14.76
CA ASP A 152 8.77 1.51 -16.16
C ASP A 152 9.90 2.55 -16.27
N GLN A 153 9.89 3.58 -15.41
CA GLN A 153 10.94 4.60 -15.35
C GLN A 153 12.28 3.99 -14.93
N VAL A 154 12.29 3.18 -13.87
CA VAL A 154 13.50 2.50 -13.40
C VAL A 154 14.00 1.54 -14.47
N ARG A 155 13.13 0.72 -15.07
CA ARG A 155 13.50 -0.22 -16.14
C ARG A 155 14.10 0.51 -17.36
N ALA A 156 13.54 1.66 -17.75
CA ALA A 156 14.12 2.51 -18.79
C ALA A 156 15.51 3.03 -18.37
N GLY A 157 15.68 3.44 -17.10
CA GLY A 157 16.96 3.81 -16.52
C GLY A 157 17.98 2.66 -16.57
N LEU A 158 17.59 1.45 -16.15
CA LEU A 158 18.45 0.25 -16.18
C LEU A 158 18.86 -0.12 -17.61
N GLN A 159 17.96 0.03 -18.59
CA GLN A 159 18.28 -0.19 -20.01
C GLN A 159 19.23 0.87 -20.57
N ALA A 160 19.21 2.08 -20.02
CA ALA A 160 20.12 3.16 -20.40
C ALA A 160 21.52 3.03 -19.76
N VAL A 161 21.69 2.16 -18.75
CA VAL A 161 22.99 1.94 -18.12
C VAL A 161 23.97 1.34 -19.12
N HIS A 162 25.02 2.10 -19.43
CA HIS A 162 26.11 1.62 -20.27
C HIS A 162 27.12 0.84 -19.43
N LEU A 163 27.32 -0.43 -19.75
CA LEU A 163 28.38 -1.25 -19.16
C LEU A 163 29.70 -0.95 -19.88
N PRO A 164 30.78 -0.62 -19.16
CA PRO A 164 32.06 -0.30 -19.77
C PRO A 164 32.60 -1.51 -20.54
N GLU A 165 33.22 -1.25 -21.70
CA GLU A 165 33.93 -2.27 -22.45
C GLU A 165 35.33 -2.47 -21.84
N PRO A 166 35.73 -3.71 -21.53
CA PRO A 166 37.08 -4.01 -21.02
C PRO A 166 38.18 -3.47 -21.92
N ASP A 167 39.00 -2.53 -21.44
CA ASP A 167 40.16 -2.03 -22.18
C ASP A 167 41.45 -2.80 -21.80
N PRO A 168 42.04 -3.61 -22.70
CA PRO A 168 43.32 -4.26 -22.45
C PRO A 168 44.55 -3.39 -22.58
N GLU A 169 44.42 -2.20 -23.14
CA GLU A 169 45.54 -1.34 -23.49
C GLU A 169 46.36 -0.87 -22.27
N PRO A 170 45.76 -0.42 -21.15
CA PRO A 170 46.49 0.08 -19.98
C PRO A 170 47.48 -0.94 -19.42
N LEU A 171 47.04 -2.21 -19.23
CA LEU A 171 47.90 -3.29 -18.75
C LEU A 171 49.03 -3.60 -19.74
N THR A 172 48.73 -3.56 -21.04
CA THR A 172 49.72 -3.81 -22.10
C THR A 172 50.79 -2.72 -22.12
N ARG A 173 50.40 -1.45 -21.99
CA ARG A 173 51.30 -0.30 -21.91
C ARG A 173 52.14 -0.33 -20.64
N PHE A 174 51.54 -0.64 -19.49
CA PHE A 174 52.24 -0.84 -18.23
C PHE A 174 53.31 -1.94 -18.36
N GLY A 175 52.94 -3.10 -18.90
CA GLY A 175 53.88 -4.21 -19.14
C GLY A 175 55.04 -3.87 -20.08
N ARG A 176 54.85 -2.98 -21.07
CA ARG A 176 55.95 -2.48 -21.92
C ARG A 176 56.96 -1.66 -21.12
N VAL A 177 56.49 -0.80 -20.23
CA VAL A 177 57.36 0.00 -19.34
C VAL A 177 58.15 -0.89 -18.39
N ILE A 178 57.49 -1.88 -17.78
CA ILE A 178 58.16 -2.85 -16.90
C ILE A 178 59.23 -3.66 -17.64
N ARG A 179 58.94 -4.13 -18.86
CA ARG A 179 59.95 -4.80 -19.70
C ARG A 179 61.12 -3.89 -20.04
N GLY A 180 60.87 -2.62 -20.37
CA GLY A 180 61.93 -1.62 -20.59
C GLY A 180 62.84 -1.44 -19.36
N LEU A 181 62.25 -1.33 -18.16
CA LEU A 181 63.00 -1.27 -16.91
C LEU A 181 63.85 -2.53 -16.67
N VAL A 182 63.34 -3.72 -17.03
CA VAL A 182 64.10 -4.99 -16.94
C VAL A 182 65.27 -5.01 -17.93
N GLU A 183 65.05 -4.59 -19.16
CA GLU A 183 66.07 -4.58 -20.22
C GLU A 183 67.20 -3.59 -19.91
N ILE A 184 66.87 -2.38 -19.42
CA ILE A 184 67.87 -1.41 -18.98
C ILE A 184 68.72 -1.97 -17.84
N GLY A 185 68.10 -2.65 -16.87
CA GLY A 185 68.81 -3.33 -15.79
C GLY A 185 69.78 -4.41 -16.28
N ARG A 186 69.44 -5.11 -17.38
CA ARG A 186 70.31 -6.13 -18.01
C ARG A 186 71.45 -5.54 -18.81
N HIS A 187 71.28 -4.33 -19.35
CA HIS A 187 72.29 -3.64 -20.17
C HIS A 187 73.07 -2.57 -19.40
N ARG A 188 73.16 -2.68 -18.07
CA ARG A 188 73.86 -1.72 -17.20
C ARG A 188 75.33 -1.49 -17.55
N SER A 189 76.00 -2.46 -18.18
CA SER A 189 77.39 -2.33 -18.63
C SER A 189 77.56 -1.63 -19.99
N ALA A 190 76.47 -1.40 -20.74
CA ALA A 190 76.51 -0.87 -22.10
C ALA A 190 76.26 0.65 -22.18
N LEU A 191 75.77 1.28 -21.10
CA LEU A 191 75.41 2.70 -21.06
C LEU A 191 76.05 3.39 -19.84
N PRO A 192 76.26 4.72 -19.88
CA PRO A 192 76.73 5.48 -18.72
C PRO A 192 75.76 5.40 -17.54
N ALA A 193 76.27 5.25 -16.32
CA ALA A 193 75.47 5.10 -15.10
C ALA A 193 74.43 6.22 -14.91
N LYS A 194 74.83 7.48 -15.14
CA LYS A 194 73.91 8.64 -15.05
C LYS A 194 72.76 8.58 -16.06
N THR A 195 73.00 8.03 -17.24
CA THR A 195 71.97 7.85 -18.27
C THR A 195 71.00 6.76 -17.86
N ILE A 196 71.49 5.66 -17.27
CA ILE A 196 70.65 4.58 -16.74
C ILE A 196 69.77 5.09 -15.61
N GLU A 197 70.34 5.78 -14.62
CA GLU A 197 69.59 6.35 -13.49
C GLU A 197 68.48 7.30 -13.96
N TYR A 198 68.80 8.18 -14.92
CA TYR A 198 67.81 9.10 -15.49
C TYR A 198 66.67 8.36 -16.20
N VAL A 199 66.99 7.36 -17.04
CA VAL A 199 65.97 6.62 -17.78
C VAL A 199 65.13 5.72 -16.85
N GLU A 200 65.75 5.07 -15.85
CA GLU A 200 65.04 4.30 -14.82
C GLU A 200 64.04 5.20 -14.07
N GLN A 201 64.47 6.39 -13.64
CA GLN A 201 63.59 7.35 -12.96
C GLN A 201 62.43 7.80 -13.85
N GLN A 202 62.68 8.15 -15.11
CA GLN A 202 61.63 8.58 -16.05
C GLN A 202 60.63 7.46 -16.35
N LEU A 203 61.10 6.23 -16.53
CA LEU A 203 60.23 5.08 -16.78
C LEU A 203 59.42 4.71 -15.53
N SER A 204 60.01 4.72 -14.33
CA SER A 204 59.28 4.50 -13.08
C SER A 204 58.20 5.56 -12.85
N GLN A 205 58.50 6.85 -13.07
CA GLN A 205 57.50 7.92 -12.99
C GLN A 205 56.36 7.75 -13.99
N ARG A 206 56.66 7.25 -15.20
CA ARG A 206 55.66 6.95 -16.22
C ARG A 206 54.85 5.68 -15.92
N ALA A 207 55.39 4.77 -15.11
CA ALA A 207 54.76 3.51 -14.75
C ALA A 207 53.57 3.71 -13.79
N LEU A 208 53.68 4.65 -12.84
CA LEU A 208 52.65 4.95 -11.82
C LEU A 208 51.26 5.26 -12.42
N PRO A 209 51.08 6.25 -13.32
CA PRO A 209 49.77 6.53 -13.91
C PRO A 209 49.28 5.43 -14.86
N LEU A 210 50.16 4.56 -15.35
CA LEU A 210 49.77 3.40 -16.15
C LEU A 210 49.28 2.24 -15.27
N TYR A 211 49.84 2.10 -14.07
CA TYR A 211 49.37 1.17 -13.05
C TYR A 211 47.95 1.53 -12.61
N ASP A 212 47.71 2.78 -12.22
CA ASP A 212 46.39 3.29 -11.81
C ASP A 212 45.34 3.04 -12.90
N LYS A 213 45.65 3.37 -14.16
CA LYS A 213 44.78 3.07 -15.31
C LYS A 213 44.54 1.58 -15.53
N ALA A 214 45.54 0.73 -15.30
CA ALA A 214 45.39 -0.72 -15.43
C ALA A 214 44.54 -1.31 -14.30
N LEU A 215 44.63 -0.75 -13.09
CA LEU A 215 43.79 -1.12 -11.95
C LEU A 215 42.34 -0.67 -12.15
N LEU A 216 42.12 0.53 -12.69
CA LEU A 216 40.79 1.01 -13.07
C LEU A 216 40.16 0.14 -14.16
N ALA A 217 40.91 -0.23 -15.20
CA ALA A 217 40.42 -1.14 -16.24
C ALA A 217 40.07 -2.53 -15.68
N LEU A 218 40.82 -3.01 -14.69
CA LEU A 218 40.48 -4.24 -13.97
C LEU A 218 39.19 -4.06 -13.13
N ALA A 219 39.01 -2.91 -12.48
CA ALA A 219 37.79 -2.61 -11.76
C ALA A 219 36.57 -2.61 -12.71
N GLU A 220 36.69 -1.97 -13.87
CA GLU A 220 35.68 -1.98 -14.94
C GLU A 220 35.33 -3.42 -15.38
N GLU A 221 36.33 -4.27 -15.62
CA GLU A 221 36.13 -5.68 -15.97
C GLU A 221 35.34 -6.46 -14.90
N LEU A 222 35.67 -6.25 -13.63
CA LEU A 222 35.04 -6.94 -12.51
C LEU A 222 33.60 -6.48 -12.32
N ILE A 223 33.36 -5.16 -12.38
CA ILE A 223 32.02 -4.65 -12.15
C ILE A 223 31.04 -5.12 -13.23
N VAL A 224 31.45 -5.30 -14.48
CA VAL A 224 30.55 -5.70 -15.57
C VAL A 224 29.88 -7.05 -15.28
N VAL A 225 30.60 -8.01 -14.70
CA VAL A 225 30.07 -9.34 -14.41
C VAL A 225 29.05 -9.29 -13.29
N ASP A 226 29.41 -8.67 -12.16
CA ASP A 226 28.54 -8.59 -10.98
C ASP A 226 27.35 -7.65 -11.24
N MET A 227 27.55 -6.55 -11.98
CA MET A 227 26.50 -5.60 -12.32
C MET A 227 25.45 -6.23 -13.24
N ARG A 228 25.84 -7.07 -14.21
CA ARG A 228 24.85 -7.82 -15.01
C ARG A 228 23.97 -8.72 -14.16
N ARG A 229 24.54 -9.37 -13.16
CA ARG A 229 23.80 -10.22 -12.22
C ARG A 229 22.85 -9.39 -11.37
N GLU A 230 23.35 -8.33 -10.75
CA GLU A 230 22.54 -7.48 -9.88
C GLU A 230 21.43 -6.73 -10.64
N LEU A 231 21.68 -6.33 -11.90
CA LEU A 231 20.65 -5.74 -12.77
C LEU A 231 19.55 -6.76 -13.10
N ALA A 232 19.89 -8.02 -13.33
CA ALA A 232 18.91 -9.09 -13.55
C ALA A 232 18.09 -9.35 -12.28
N ASP A 233 18.75 -9.42 -11.11
CA ASP A 233 18.07 -9.59 -9.83
C ASP A 233 17.19 -8.38 -9.48
N LEU A 234 17.58 -7.18 -9.92
CA LEU A 234 16.78 -5.97 -9.78
C LEU A 234 15.54 -5.99 -10.69
N ASP A 235 15.63 -6.51 -11.92
CA ASP A 235 14.47 -6.64 -12.82
C ASP A 235 13.43 -7.62 -12.25
N VAL A 236 13.88 -8.74 -11.66
CA VAL A 236 12.98 -9.66 -10.91
C VAL A 236 12.28 -8.95 -9.77
N PHE A 237 13.02 -8.15 -9.00
CA PHE A 237 12.44 -7.33 -7.93
C PHE A 237 11.42 -6.29 -8.45
N LEU A 238 11.67 -5.68 -9.62
CA LEU A 238 10.72 -4.77 -10.25
C LEU A 238 9.42 -5.47 -10.68
N ASP A 239 9.50 -6.72 -11.15
CA ASP A 239 8.31 -7.53 -11.46
C ASP A 239 7.51 -7.86 -10.20
N GLU A 240 8.17 -8.20 -9.09
CA GLU A 240 7.52 -8.40 -7.79
C GLU A 240 6.79 -7.13 -7.32
N LEU A 241 7.42 -5.97 -7.47
CA LEU A 241 6.80 -4.69 -7.15
C LEU A 241 5.60 -4.38 -8.06
N SER A 242 5.71 -4.61 -9.37
CA SER A 242 4.58 -4.47 -10.29
C SER A 242 3.39 -5.36 -9.85
N GLY A 243 3.65 -6.60 -9.44
CA GLY A 243 2.67 -7.50 -8.83
C GLY A 243 1.99 -6.89 -7.61
N ARG A 244 2.76 -6.35 -6.66
CA ARG A 244 2.22 -5.65 -5.47
C ARG A 244 1.36 -4.44 -5.84
N GLY A 245 1.74 -3.68 -6.86
CA GLY A 245 0.96 -2.55 -7.38
C GLY A 245 -0.39 -2.98 -7.98
N HIS A 246 -0.41 -4.12 -8.68
CA HIS A 246 -1.64 -4.72 -9.17
C HIS A 246 -2.54 -5.24 -8.05
N ASP A 247 -1.97 -5.94 -7.07
CA ASP A 247 -2.70 -6.45 -5.91
C ASP A 247 -3.32 -5.31 -5.10
N PHE A 248 -2.57 -4.22 -4.91
CA PHE A 248 -3.07 -3.00 -4.30
C PHE A 248 -4.30 -2.44 -5.04
N THR A 249 -4.20 -2.26 -6.36
CA THR A 249 -5.29 -1.72 -7.17
C THR A 249 -6.52 -2.63 -7.13
N ARG A 250 -6.29 -3.95 -7.22
CA ARG A 250 -7.36 -4.96 -7.11
C ARG A 250 -8.06 -4.89 -5.76
N ASN A 251 -7.30 -4.80 -4.66
CA ASN A 251 -7.87 -4.74 -3.32
C ASN A 251 -8.69 -3.47 -3.09
N LEU A 252 -8.21 -2.31 -3.57
CA LEU A 252 -8.98 -1.07 -3.49
C LEU A 252 -10.30 -1.15 -4.26
N ASN A 253 -10.26 -1.65 -5.50
CA ASN A 253 -11.47 -1.81 -6.30
C ASN A 253 -12.43 -2.82 -5.66
N ALA A 254 -11.91 -3.87 -5.01
CA ALA A 254 -12.72 -4.83 -4.28
C ALA A 254 -13.35 -4.22 -3.01
N ALA A 255 -12.66 -3.32 -2.32
CA ALA A 255 -13.22 -2.60 -1.18
C ALA A 255 -14.32 -1.62 -1.61
N GLU A 256 -14.13 -0.91 -2.73
CA GLU A 256 -15.17 -0.08 -3.35
C GLU A 256 -16.40 -0.93 -3.74
N THR A 257 -16.16 -2.08 -4.39
CA THR A 257 -17.24 -3.04 -4.74
C THR A 257 -17.99 -3.52 -3.49
N ALA A 258 -17.28 -3.82 -2.40
CA ALA A 258 -17.91 -4.24 -1.14
C ALA A 258 -18.81 -3.14 -0.55
N LEU A 259 -18.40 -1.87 -0.61
CA LEU A 259 -19.23 -0.72 -0.21
C LEU A 259 -20.46 -0.57 -1.11
N GLU A 260 -20.32 -0.77 -2.42
CA GLU A 260 -21.45 -0.76 -3.38
C GLU A 260 -22.42 -1.92 -3.17
N GLU A 261 -21.92 -3.11 -2.83
CA GLU A 261 -22.72 -4.29 -2.47
C GLU A 261 -23.53 -4.00 -1.20
N LEU A 262 -22.89 -3.48 -0.16
CA LEU A 262 -23.53 -3.01 1.07
C LEU A 262 -24.64 -1.99 0.80
N ARG A 263 -24.39 -1.03 -0.09
CA ARG A 263 -25.40 -0.06 -0.54
C ARG A 263 -26.57 -0.76 -1.24
N SER A 264 -26.27 -1.68 -2.16
CA SER A 264 -27.26 -2.43 -2.91
C SER A 264 -28.13 -3.32 -2.01
N GLU A 265 -27.53 -3.96 -1.01
CA GLU A 265 -28.21 -4.74 0.01
C GLU A 265 -29.13 -3.87 0.85
N THR A 266 -28.68 -2.68 1.26
CA THR A 266 -29.50 -1.71 2.00
C THR A 266 -30.71 -1.26 1.18
N ILE A 267 -30.53 -1.00 -0.12
CA ILE A 267 -31.62 -0.65 -1.06
C ILE A 267 -32.57 -1.84 -1.28
N ARG A 268 -32.06 -3.06 -1.37
CA ARG A 268 -32.91 -4.26 -1.52
C ARG A 268 -33.68 -4.56 -0.23
N ALA A 269 -33.05 -4.41 0.92
CA ALA A 269 -33.70 -4.55 2.22
C ALA A 269 -34.81 -3.52 2.42
N SER A 270 -34.66 -2.32 1.85
CA SER A 270 -35.69 -1.29 1.87
C SER A 270 -36.82 -1.52 0.84
N ARG A 271 -36.58 -2.27 -0.23
CA ARG A 271 -37.61 -2.68 -1.20
C ARG A 271 -38.39 -3.90 -0.70
N GLN A 272 -39.28 -3.71 0.27
CA GLN A 272 -40.27 -4.74 0.65
C GLN A 272 -41.67 -4.51 0.07
N SER A 273 -42.42 -5.63 0.05
CA SER A 273 -43.62 -5.92 -0.76
C SER A 273 -44.65 -4.79 -0.86
N ARG A 274 -45.14 -4.57 -2.11
CA ARG A 274 -46.27 -3.70 -2.48
C ARG A 274 -47.60 -3.98 -1.75
N ALA A 275 -47.65 -5.04 -0.93
CA ALA A 275 -48.82 -5.44 -0.15
C ALA A 275 -48.84 -4.87 1.29
N SER A 276 -47.89 -4.02 1.67
CA SER A 276 -47.79 -3.43 3.01
C SER A 276 -47.95 -1.90 2.97
N VAL A 277 -48.58 -1.33 4.00
CA VAL A 277 -48.64 0.13 4.17
C VAL A 277 -47.28 0.57 4.73
N LEU A 278 -46.40 1.01 3.84
CA LEU A 278 -45.08 1.51 4.20
C LEU A 278 -45.18 2.97 4.63
N LEU A 279 -44.79 3.27 5.86
CA LEU A 279 -44.58 4.63 6.32
C LEU A 279 -43.08 4.93 6.12
N GLU A 280 -42.77 5.50 4.95
CA GLU A 280 -41.40 5.89 4.61
C GLU A 280 -41.02 7.13 5.42
N ILE A 281 -40.03 7.00 6.30
CA ILE A 281 -39.41 8.16 6.94
C ILE A 281 -38.16 8.47 6.11
N ALA A 282 -38.16 9.64 5.47
CA ALA A 282 -36.98 10.12 4.77
C ALA A 282 -35.81 10.22 5.77
N GLY A 283 -34.74 9.46 5.52
CA GLY A 283 -33.49 9.61 6.24
C GLY A 283 -32.75 10.88 5.78
N ALA A 284 -31.67 11.21 6.48
CA ALA A 284 -30.82 12.32 6.09
C ALA A 284 -30.23 12.10 4.69
N THR A 285 -30.24 13.16 3.89
CA THR A 285 -29.65 13.18 2.54
C THR A 285 -28.13 13.21 2.60
N GLU A 286 -27.48 12.86 1.49
CA GLU A 286 -26.01 12.90 1.37
C GLU A 286 -25.43 14.27 1.76
N SER A 287 -26.04 15.35 1.29
CA SER A 287 -25.60 16.73 1.55
C SER A 287 -25.75 17.14 3.02
N GLU A 288 -26.82 16.69 3.70
CA GLU A 288 -27.04 16.94 5.13
C GLU A 288 -26.01 16.21 5.99
N ILE A 289 -25.71 14.96 5.65
CA ILE A 289 -24.70 14.15 6.35
C ILE A 289 -23.30 14.75 6.14
N LEU A 290 -22.93 15.13 4.91
CA LEU A 290 -21.66 15.79 4.62
C LEU A 290 -21.52 17.13 5.34
N ALA A 291 -22.58 17.95 5.36
CA ALA A 291 -22.57 19.22 6.09
C ALA A 291 -22.37 19.00 7.61
N GLY A 292 -23.01 17.96 8.16
CA GLY A 292 -22.81 17.54 9.54
C GLY A 292 -21.36 17.12 9.84
N LEU A 293 -20.76 16.31 8.96
CA LEU A 293 -19.36 15.88 9.07
C LEU A 293 -18.39 17.07 9.03
N LEU A 294 -18.57 17.98 8.08
CA LEU A 294 -17.74 19.18 7.95
C LEU A 294 -17.81 20.04 9.21
N ALA A 295 -19.02 20.31 9.71
CA ALA A 295 -19.23 21.12 10.90
C ALA A 295 -18.59 20.47 12.15
N ARG A 296 -18.74 19.15 12.31
CA ARG A 296 -18.25 18.42 13.48
C ARG A 296 -16.73 18.27 13.50
N GLN A 297 -16.13 17.94 12.37
CA GLN A 297 -14.68 17.83 12.23
C GLN A 297 -14.02 19.22 12.09
N LYS A 298 -14.81 20.30 12.04
CA LYS A 298 -14.37 21.70 11.87
C LYS A 298 -13.56 21.91 10.58
N CYS A 299 -13.94 21.21 9.52
CA CYS A 299 -13.30 21.31 8.21
C CYS A 299 -13.92 22.45 7.40
N GLN A 300 -13.11 23.14 6.60
CA GLN A 300 -13.57 24.17 5.68
C GLN A 300 -14.12 23.59 4.38
N ASP A 301 -13.59 22.44 3.95
CA ASP A 301 -14.01 21.75 2.74
C ASP A 301 -13.94 20.21 2.87
N GLN A 302 -14.45 19.53 1.84
CA GLN A 302 -14.47 18.06 1.79
C GLN A 302 -13.08 17.45 1.67
N ARG A 303 -12.08 18.17 1.12
CA ARG A 303 -10.72 17.66 0.97
C ARG A 303 -10.00 17.58 2.30
N GLU A 304 -10.16 18.60 3.14
CA GLU A 304 -9.67 18.63 4.52
C GLU A 304 -10.31 17.50 5.33
N LEU A 305 -11.63 17.30 5.19
CA LEU A 305 -12.33 16.16 5.80
C LEU A 305 -11.74 14.82 5.35
N ALA A 306 -11.53 14.62 4.05
CA ALA A 306 -10.93 13.40 3.53
C ALA A 306 -9.50 13.17 4.06
N GLY A 307 -8.71 14.24 4.23
CA GLY A 307 -7.39 14.18 4.85
C GLY A 307 -7.41 13.70 6.30
N ILE A 308 -8.33 14.22 7.11
CA ILE A 308 -8.51 13.80 8.52
C ILE A 308 -9.00 12.35 8.59
N LEU A 309 -9.97 11.97 7.77
CA LEU A 309 -10.50 10.60 7.72
C LEU A 309 -9.42 9.61 7.28
N LEU A 310 -8.56 9.98 6.32
CA LEU A 310 -7.42 9.19 5.88
C LEU A 310 -6.45 8.88 7.01
N GLU A 311 -6.12 9.86 7.86
CA GLU A 311 -5.23 9.66 9.01
C GLU A 311 -5.83 8.73 10.06
N LYS A 312 -7.12 8.91 10.38
CA LYS A 312 -7.83 8.03 11.32
C LYS A 312 -7.91 6.60 10.78
N TRP A 313 -8.23 6.46 9.49
CA TRP A 313 -8.33 5.17 8.83
C TRP A 313 -6.99 4.45 8.75
N GLU A 314 -5.90 5.17 8.44
CA GLU A 314 -4.55 4.61 8.46
C GLU A 314 -4.14 4.13 9.86
N ALA A 315 -4.52 4.87 10.92
CA ALA A 315 -4.27 4.45 12.29
C ALA A 315 -5.03 3.17 12.67
N ASP A 316 -6.32 3.08 12.30
CA ASP A 316 -7.15 1.91 12.57
C ASP A 316 -6.66 0.66 11.82
N LEU A 317 -6.36 0.79 10.52
CA LEU A 317 -5.78 -0.31 9.73
C LEU A 317 -4.44 -0.80 10.30
N ARG A 318 -3.62 0.11 10.84
CA ARG A 318 -2.35 -0.23 11.48
C ARG A 318 -2.56 -0.97 12.79
N GLU A 319 -3.54 -0.58 13.59
CA GLU A 319 -3.91 -1.29 14.82
C GLU A 319 -4.39 -2.72 14.50
N GLN A 320 -5.24 -2.87 13.50
CA GLN A 320 -5.72 -4.18 13.06
C GLN A 320 -4.60 -5.08 12.51
N ALA A 321 -3.59 -4.50 11.85
CA ALA A 321 -2.47 -5.22 11.28
C ALA A 321 -1.27 -5.42 12.24
N ALA A 322 -1.34 -4.92 13.47
CA ALA A 322 -0.22 -4.91 14.43
C ALA A 322 0.33 -6.31 14.77
N GLY A 323 -0.45 -7.37 14.52
CA GLY A 323 -0.04 -8.76 14.76
C GLY A 323 0.85 -9.37 13.68
N TRP A 324 0.91 -8.79 12.47
CA TRP A 324 1.63 -9.40 11.33
C TRP A 324 2.32 -8.40 10.39
N LEU A 325 2.21 -7.09 10.62
CA LEU A 325 2.96 -6.05 9.91
C LEU A 325 3.74 -5.15 10.89
N PRO A 326 4.87 -4.58 10.46
CA PRO A 326 5.60 -3.63 11.28
C PRO A 326 4.75 -2.37 11.52
N PRO A 327 4.88 -1.71 12.68
CA PRO A 327 4.10 -0.51 13.01
C PRO A 327 4.40 0.66 12.07
N THR A 328 5.56 0.68 11.43
CA THR A 328 5.96 1.68 10.45
C THR A 328 5.55 1.32 9.01
N ALA A 329 4.71 0.29 8.82
CA ALA A 329 4.24 -0.08 7.50
C ALA A 329 3.50 1.11 6.85
N PRO A 330 3.83 1.46 5.59
CA PRO A 330 3.12 2.52 4.89
C PRO A 330 1.71 2.05 4.52
N LEU A 331 0.77 2.99 4.41
CA LEU A 331 -0.64 2.70 4.09
C LEU A 331 -0.81 1.80 2.86
N GLY A 332 0.01 2.01 1.83
CA GLY A 332 0.00 1.16 0.65
C GLY A 332 0.21 -0.33 0.96
N THR A 333 1.11 -0.64 1.88
CA THR A 333 1.37 -2.02 2.33
C THR A 333 0.22 -2.57 3.16
N LEU A 334 -0.40 -1.74 4.02
CA LEU A 334 -1.59 -2.14 4.78
C LEU A 334 -2.72 -2.56 3.82
N LEU A 335 -3.01 -1.75 2.81
CA LEU A 335 -4.10 -1.98 1.86
C LEU A 335 -3.86 -3.20 0.93
N THR A 336 -2.61 -3.59 0.70
CA THR A 336 -2.30 -4.84 -0.03
C THR A 336 -2.53 -6.09 0.81
N HIS A 337 -2.35 -6.03 2.12
CA HIS A 337 -2.39 -7.22 2.99
C HIS A 337 -3.69 -7.38 3.79
N VAL A 338 -4.43 -6.30 4.02
CA VAL A 338 -5.72 -6.36 4.72
C VAL A 338 -6.82 -6.80 3.73
N PRO A 339 -7.72 -7.73 4.12
CA PRO A 339 -8.82 -8.16 3.27
C PRO A 339 -9.74 -7.00 2.86
N PRO A 340 -10.26 -6.96 1.61
CA PRO A 340 -11.11 -5.86 1.13
C PRO A 340 -12.36 -5.60 1.98
N ALA A 341 -13.00 -6.65 2.50
CA ALA A 341 -14.16 -6.50 3.39
C ALA A 341 -13.77 -5.78 4.69
N THR A 342 -12.61 -6.12 5.27
CA THR A 342 -12.10 -5.47 6.47
C THR A 342 -11.71 -4.01 6.21
N ILE A 343 -11.18 -3.72 5.01
CA ILE A 343 -10.89 -2.35 4.55
C ILE A 343 -12.19 -1.52 4.50
N ALA A 344 -13.26 -2.08 3.92
CA ALA A 344 -14.57 -1.44 3.83
C ALA A 344 -15.22 -1.24 5.21
N ASP A 345 -15.23 -2.28 6.05
CA ASP A 345 -15.79 -2.24 7.42
C ASP A 345 -15.07 -1.22 8.30
N SER A 346 -13.73 -1.19 8.24
CA SER A 346 -12.90 -0.21 8.94
C SER A 346 -13.24 1.20 8.48
N PHE A 347 -13.32 1.43 7.16
CA PHE A 347 -13.66 2.74 6.62
C PHE A 347 -15.06 3.20 7.06
N GLN A 348 -16.05 2.31 6.97
CA GLN A 348 -17.41 2.55 7.45
C GLN A 348 -17.42 2.96 8.93
N SER A 349 -16.71 2.20 9.78
CA SER A 349 -16.63 2.49 11.21
C SER A 349 -16.01 3.87 11.51
N ILE A 350 -15.01 4.28 10.73
CA ILE A 350 -14.37 5.61 10.88
C ILE A 350 -15.31 6.75 10.48
N VAL A 351 -16.08 6.59 9.40
CA VAL A 351 -17.06 7.59 8.98
C VAL A 351 -18.20 7.70 9.99
N GLU A 352 -18.73 6.57 10.46
CA GLU A 352 -19.78 6.53 11.49
C GLU A 352 -19.29 7.13 12.81
N GLY A 353 -18.10 6.76 13.28
CA GLY A 353 -17.50 7.35 14.47
C GLY A 353 -17.23 8.85 14.32
N SER A 354 -16.97 9.33 13.09
CA SER A 354 -16.75 10.74 12.79
C SER A 354 -18.03 11.56 12.66
N LEU A 355 -19.17 10.93 12.31
CA LEU A 355 -20.50 11.52 12.44
C LEU A 355 -20.85 11.73 13.92
N GLY A 356 -20.55 10.73 14.75
CA GLY A 356 -20.86 10.66 16.18
C GLY A 356 -22.36 10.77 16.47
N GLU A 357 -22.70 11.05 17.73
CA GLU A 357 -24.09 10.92 18.20
C GLU A 357 -25.09 11.91 17.56
N GLY A 358 -26.24 11.41 17.12
CA GLY A 358 -27.43 12.14 16.68
C GLY A 358 -27.80 12.02 15.20
N HIS A 359 -27.17 11.13 14.45
CA HIS A 359 -27.30 11.05 12.99
C HIS A 359 -27.89 9.73 12.51
N THR A 360 -27.92 8.70 13.37
CA THR A 360 -28.73 7.51 13.11
C THR A 360 -30.15 7.72 13.61
N LEU A 361 -31.10 7.01 13.02
CA LEU A 361 -32.48 6.96 13.52
C LEU A 361 -32.49 6.64 15.01
N TYR A 362 -31.72 5.64 15.42
CA TYR A 362 -31.75 5.15 16.79
C TYR A 362 -31.30 6.21 17.78
N GLU A 363 -30.31 7.02 17.44
CA GLU A 363 -29.90 8.16 18.28
C GLU A 363 -30.98 9.26 18.31
N MET A 364 -31.72 9.48 17.21
CA MET A 364 -32.88 10.37 17.22
C MET A 364 -34.00 9.82 18.11
N ILE A 365 -34.25 8.50 18.09
CA ILE A 365 -35.21 7.81 18.97
C ILE A 365 -34.79 7.95 20.43
N GLU A 366 -33.51 7.71 20.73
CA GLU A 366 -32.97 7.84 22.07
C GLU A 366 -33.12 9.28 22.59
N ARG A 367 -32.81 10.30 21.78
CA ARG A 367 -33.00 11.72 22.13
C ARG A 367 -34.47 12.10 22.33
N ALA A 368 -35.37 11.58 21.50
CA ALA A 368 -36.81 11.81 21.64
C ALA A 368 -37.39 11.07 22.87
N GLY A 369 -36.71 10.03 23.33
CA GLY A 369 -37.09 9.13 24.40
C GLY A 369 -37.72 7.86 23.83
N ILE A 370 -37.04 6.71 24.02
CA ILE A 370 -37.41 5.40 23.46
C ILE A 370 -38.88 5.05 23.72
N LEU A 371 -39.33 5.17 24.97
CA LEU A 371 -40.71 4.81 25.36
C LEU A 371 -41.76 5.77 24.78
N ARG A 372 -41.40 7.05 24.64
CA ARG A 372 -42.26 8.04 23.98
C ARG A 372 -42.39 7.72 22.49
N THR A 373 -41.28 7.44 21.82
CA THR A 373 -41.29 7.07 20.41
C THR A 373 -42.03 5.76 20.17
N ALA A 374 -41.89 4.76 21.05
CA ALA A 374 -42.66 3.52 20.97
C ALA A 374 -44.18 3.79 21.06
N ARG A 375 -44.64 4.64 21.99
CA ARG A 375 -46.04 5.06 22.10
C ARG A 375 -46.53 5.81 20.87
N ASP A 376 -45.79 6.83 20.43
CA ASP A 376 -46.16 7.65 19.27
C ASP A 376 -46.28 6.77 17.99
N LEU A 377 -45.38 5.80 17.82
CA LEU A 377 -45.42 4.84 16.72
C LEU A 377 -46.58 3.84 16.87
N TYR A 378 -46.85 3.36 18.09
CA TYR A 378 -47.97 2.47 18.39
C TYR A 378 -49.32 3.12 18.10
N GLU A 379 -49.57 4.34 18.61
CA GLU A 379 -50.81 5.10 18.38
C GLU A 379 -51.02 5.44 16.89
N ARG A 380 -49.93 5.76 16.17
CA ARG A 380 -49.98 6.00 14.72
C ARG A 380 -50.24 4.72 13.93
N ALA A 381 -49.70 3.59 14.36
CA ALA A 381 -49.92 2.30 13.73
C ALA A 381 -51.35 1.78 13.96
N GLU A 382 -51.94 2.01 15.14
CA GLU A 382 -53.32 1.64 15.50
C GLU A 382 -54.33 2.15 14.46
N GLN A 383 -54.18 3.40 14.03
CA GLN A 383 -55.07 4.02 13.02
C GLN A 383 -54.94 3.40 11.62
N LEU A 384 -53.79 2.80 11.28
CA LEU A 384 -53.55 2.12 10.01
C LEU A 384 -54.04 0.66 10.02
N CYS A 385 -54.19 0.07 11.22
CA CYS A 385 -54.73 -1.27 11.42
C CYS A 385 -56.27 -1.30 11.43
N HIS A 386 -56.94 -0.16 11.58
CA HIS A 386 -58.39 -0.03 11.44
C HIS A 386 -58.86 -0.07 9.96
N LEU A 387 -58.61 -1.17 9.26
CA LEU A 387 -59.26 -1.51 7.98
C LEU A 387 -60.57 -2.30 8.17
N ARG A 388 -61.09 -2.32 9.42
CA ARG A 388 -62.26 -3.07 9.89
C ARG A 388 -63.57 -2.85 9.12
N SER A 389 -63.63 -1.91 8.16
CA SER A 389 -64.88 -1.52 7.51
C SER A 389 -64.83 -1.46 5.98
N ARG A 390 -63.67 -1.62 5.33
CA ARG A 390 -63.57 -1.43 3.87
C ARG A 390 -63.67 -2.70 3.02
N ASP A 391 -63.29 -3.87 3.54
CA ASP A 391 -63.05 -5.05 2.69
C ASP A 391 -63.71 -6.36 3.17
N ILE A 392 -64.61 -6.31 4.17
CA ILE A 392 -65.22 -7.52 4.75
C ILE A 392 -66.12 -8.25 3.74
N GLU A 393 -66.99 -7.52 3.02
CA GLU A 393 -67.97 -8.12 2.12
C GLU A 393 -67.40 -8.69 0.81
N PRO A 394 -66.47 -8.01 0.08
CA PRO A 394 -65.98 -8.54 -1.20
C PRO A 394 -64.98 -9.69 -1.08
N PHE A 395 -64.28 -9.84 0.06
CA PHE A 395 -63.18 -10.81 0.19
C PHE A 395 -63.44 -11.97 1.17
N ASN A 396 -64.50 -11.91 1.99
CA ASN A 396 -64.87 -12.96 2.97
C ASN A 396 -63.68 -13.44 3.82
N ILE A 397 -62.76 -12.53 4.14
CA ILE A 397 -61.61 -12.74 5.02
C ILE A 397 -61.83 -11.84 6.22
N THR A 398 -61.74 -12.40 7.42
CA THR A 398 -61.67 -11.61 8.66
C THR A 398 -60.24 -11.06 8.75
N PRO A 399 -60.00 -9.75 8.59
CA PRO A 399 -58.66 -9.22 8.81
C PRO A 399 -58.28 -9.49 10.28
N CYS A 400 -57.23 -10.28 10.47
CA CYS A 400 -56.63 -10.47 11.79
C CYS A 400 -55.87 -9.19 12.15
N ASP A 401 -56.06 -8.69 13.37
CA ASP A 401 -55.32 -7.55 13.91
C ASP A 401 -53.86 -8.00 14.15
N LEU A 402 -53.00 -7.84 13.14
CA LEU A 402 -51.59 -8.22 13.20
C LEU A 402 -50.73 -6.99 12.87
N THR A 403 -50.35 -6.25 13.89
CA THR A 403 -49.38 -5.16 13.77
C THR A 403 -47.98 -5.72 13.96
N ILE A 404 -47.20 -5.78 12.88
CA ILE A 404 -45.81 -6.23 12.91
C ILE A 404 -44.92 -4.99 12.84
N VAL A 405 -44.35 -4.58 13.98
CA VAL A 405 -43.35 -3.52 13.98
C VAL A 405 -42.01 -4.11 13.55
N ARG A 406 -41.48 -3.64 12.44
CA ARG A 406 -40.13 -3.98 11.98
C ARG A 406 -39.20 -2.78 12.19
N LEU A 407 -38.16 -3.00 12.99
CA LEU A 407 -37.11 -2.00 13.23
C LEU A 407 -36.01 -2.13 12.15
N PRO A 408 -35.44 -1.01 11.64
CA PRO A 408 -34.31 -1.04 10.70
C PRO A 408 -33.11 -1.82 11.24
N GLN A 409 -32.22 -2.30 10.37
CA GLN A 409 -30.96 -2.87 10.89
C GLN A 409 -30.15 -1.76 11.58
N PRO A 410 -29.54 -2.06 12.74
CA PRO A 410 -28.66 -1.11 13.41
C PRO A 410 -27.42 -0.93 12.57
N VAL A 411 -26.97 0.33 12.47
CA VAL A 411 -25.78 0.69 11.70
C VAL A 411 -24.52 0.37 12.52
N GLY A 412 -24.58 0.59 13.84
CA GLY A 412 -23.49 0.31 14.76
C GLY A 412 -23.91 -0.39 16.05
N ARG A 413 -22.94 -0.64 16.94
CA ARG A 413 -23.18 -1.30 18.24
C ARG A 413 -24.15 -0.53 19.14
N ARG A 414 -24.11 0.81 19.10
CA ARG A 414 -25.02 1.67 19.88
C ARG A 414 -26.45 1.57 19.37
N ASP A 415 -26.64 1.64 18.06
CA ASP A 415 -27.93 1.42 17.41
C ASP A 415 -28.53 0.05 17.77
N ALA A 416 -27.70 -1.00 17.87
CA ALA A 416 -28.17 -2.33 18.25
C ALA A 416 -28.75 -2.34 19.67
N GLN A 417 -28.10 -1.65 20.61
CA GLN A 417 -28.62 -1.51 21.99
C GLN A 417 -29.94 -0.76 22.01
N ILE A 418 -30.03 0.38 21.31
CA ILE A 418 -31.25 1.20 21.27
C ILE A 418 -32.38 0.43 20.57
N ARG A 419 -32.07 -0.35 19.52
CA ARG A 419 -33.03 -1.23 18.85
C ARG A 419 -33.63 -2.26 19.81
N ASP A 420 -32.80 -2.90 20.63
CA ASP A 420 -33.25 -3.90 21.60
C ASP A 420 -34.10 -3.25 22.72
N GLU A 421 -33.72 -2.06 23.18
CA GLU A 421 -34.49 -1.28 24.16
C GLU A 421 -35.85 -0.83 23.61
N LEU A 422 -35.88 -0.37 22.36
CA LEU A 422 -37.11 0.00 21.66
C LEU A 422 -38.02 -1.20 21.43
N ALA A 423 -37.44 -2.35 21.05
CA ALA A 423 -38.18 -3.59 20.90
C ALA A 423 -38.85 -4.01 22.22
N LYS A 424 -38.12 -3.92 23.33
CA LYS A 424 -38.67 -4.18 24.66
C LYS A 424 -39.80 -3.21 25.01
N ALA A 425 -39.64 -1.91 24.74
CA ALA A 425 -40.68 -0.91 24.99
C ALA A 425 -41.97 -1.19 24.20
N PHE A 426 -41.86 -1.70 22.97
CA PHE A 426 -43.04 -2.15 22.21
C PHE A 426 -43.71 -3.37 22.85
N THR A 427 -42.95 -4.37 23.29
CA THR A 427 -43.50 -5.54 24.00
C THR A 427 -44.25 -5.11 25.26
N ASP A 428 -43.64 -4.24 26.08
CA ASP A 428 -44.24 -3.76 27.32
C ASP A 428 -45.54 -2.96 27.07
N LEU A 429 -45.64 -2.22 25.97
CA LEU A 429 -46.86 -1.48 25.61
C LEU A 429 -48.02 -2.38 25.13
N CYS A 430 -47.74 -3.60 24.69
CA CYS A 430 -48.74 -4.54 24.17
C CYS A 430 -49.29 -5.49 25.25
N GLU A 431 -48.63 -5.59 26.41
CA GLU A 431 -49.07 -6.41 27.54
C GLU A 431 -50.05 -5.68 28.48
N TYR A 432 -50.33 -4.39 28.22
CA TYR A 432 -51.34 -3.56 28.90
C TYR A 432 -52.50 -3.25 27.96
#